data_AF-A0AA38CIM5-F1
#
_entry.id   AF-A0AA38CIM5-F1
#
_cell.length_a   1.000
_cell.length_b   1.000
_cell.length_c   1.000
_cell.angle_alpha   90.00
_cell.angle_beta   90.00
_cell.angle_gamma   90.00
#
_symmetry.space_group_name_H-M   'P 1'
#
loop_
_entity.id
_entity.type
_entity.pdbx_description
1 polymer ?
#
loop_
_entity_poly.entity_id
_entity_poly.type
_entity_poly.pdbx_seq_one_letter_code
_entity_poly.pdbx_strand_id
1 'polypeptide(L)'
;MNRTLMEKAKSMLIGAGLEKRFWAEAVTIARYLINRSSTSVIVDKKPMEVWLGENISIRHLRFFGCEAYAHVPKEKLTMLDSKVVKCIFIGYGYGVKGYKLCDLVAQK
;
A
#
# COMPACT_ATOMS: atom_id res chain seq x y z
N MET A 1 0.95 -7.15 19.83
CA MET A 1 0.79 -6.88 18.38
C MET A 1 0.64 -5.39 18.07
N ASN A 2 -0.18 -4.62 18.81
CA ASN A 2 -0.41 -3.19 18.52
C ASN A 2 0.86 -2.33 18.47
N ARG A 3 1.80 -2.54 19.42
CA ARG A 3 3.11 -1.87 19.41
C ARG A 3 3.87 -2.10 18.10
N THR A 4 3.97 -3.35 17.65
CA THR A 4 4.67 -3.72 16.41
C THR A 4 4.06 -3.06 15.17
N LEU A 5 2.73 -3.00 15.10
CA LEU A 5 2.02 -2.34 14.00
C LEU A 5 2.33 -0.84 13.96
N MET A 6 2.25 -0.18 15.11
CA MET A 6 2.51 1.26 15.22
C MET A 6 3.97 1.60 14.91
N GLU A 7 4.94 0.83 15.40
CA GLU A 7 6.35 1.07 15.09
C GLU A 7 6.64 0.89 13.59
N LYS A 8 6.12 -0.16 12.96
CA LYS A 8 6.25 -0.34 11.50
C LYS A 8 5.58 0.79 10.72
N ALA A 9 4.39 1.22 11.14
CA ALA A 9 3.68 2.34 10.51
C ALA A 9 4.48 3.64 10.61
N LYS A 10 5.04 3.95 11.78
CA LYS A 10 5.94 5.11 11.98
C LYS A 10 7.15 5.03 11.06
N SER A 11 7.85 3.90 11.02
CA SER A 11 9.01 3.72 10.14
C SER A 11 8.65 3.90 8.67
N MET A 12 7.49 3.39 8.22
CA MET A 12 7.02 3.57 6.85
C MET A 12 6.70 5.04 6.53
N LEU A 13 6.05 5.78 7.45
CA LEU A 13 5.78 7.21 7.25
C LEU A 13 7.07 8.02 7.13
N ILE A 14 8.04 7.78 8.03
CA ILE A 14 9.33 8.46 8.03
C ILE A 14 10.10 8.12 6.74
N GLY A 15 10.18 6.85 6.37
CA GLY A 15 10.88 6.41 5.17
C GLY A 15 10.25 6.92 3.87
N ALA A 16 8.94 7.13 3.86
CA ALA A 16 8.21 7.70 2.72
C ALA A 16 8.20 9.23 2.69
N GLY A 17 8.64 9.92 3.75
CA GLY A 17 8.51 11.37 3.87
C GLY A 17 7.06 11.86 3.91
N LEU A 18 6.13 11.04 4.39
CA LEU A 18 4.69 11.36 4.40
C LEU A 18 4.23 11.93 5.74
N GLU A 19 3.26 12.84 5.66
CA GLU A 19 2.64 13.46 6.84
C GLU A 19 1.89 12.45 7.72
N LYS A 20 1.75 12.80 9.01
CA LYS A 20 1.05 11.98 10.02
C LYS A 20 -0.40 11.65 9.64
N ARG A 21 -1.04 12.43 8.77
CA ARG A 21 -2.42 12.15 8.30
C ARG A 21 -2.56 10.77 7.65
N PHE A 22 -1.49 10.24 7.05
CA PHE A 22 -1.47 8.91 6.40
C PHE A 22 -1.25 7.75 7.38
N TRP A 23 -1.38 7.96 8.70
CA TRP A 23 -1.10 6.92 9.70
C TRP A 23 -2.02 5.70 9.58
N ALA A 24 -3.30 5.89 9.24
CA ALA A 24 -4.26 4.81 9.12
C ALA A 24 -3.91 3.88 7.95
N GLU A 25 -3.51 4.46 6.81
CA GLU A 25 -2.97 3.78 5.64
C GLU A 25 -1.70 2.99 5.97
N ALA A 26 -0.74 3.63 6.66
CA ALA A 26 0.51 3.01 7.06
C ALA A 26 0.29 1.81 7.99
N VAL A 27 -0.63 1.92 8.96
CA VAL A 27 -1.01 0.81 9.86
C VAL A 27 -1.66 -0.33 9.08
N THR A 28 -2.52 -0.01 8.11
CA THR A 28 -3.20 -1.01 7.27
C THR A 28 -2.20 -1.81 6.44
N ILE A 29 -1.20 -1.14 5.85
CA ILE A 29 -0.11 -1.79 5.13
C ILE A 29 0.77 -2.60 6.08
N ALA A 30 1.09 -2.08 7.27
CA ALA A 30 1.89 -2.80 8.26
C ALA A 30 1.27 -4.16 8.57
N ARG A 31 -0.05 -4.18 8.82
CA ARG A 31 -0.82 -5.42 9.03
C ARG A 31 -0.78 -6.31 7.79
N TYR A 32 -0.98 -5.73 6.60
CA TYR A 32 -0.99 -6.47 5.35
C TYR A 32 0.34 -7.19 5.07
N LEU A 33 1.45 -6.50 5.34
CA LEU A 33 2.81 -7.01 5.19
C LEU A 33 3.13 -8.06 6.24
N ILE A 34 2.83 -7.82 7.53
CA ILE A 34 3.08 -8.79 8.61
C ILE A 34 2.45 -10.15 8.28
N ASN A 35 1.22 -10.17 7.76
CA ASN A 35 0.53 -11.40 7.41
C ASN A 35 1.12 -12.13 6.19
N ARG A 36 1.93 -11.43 5.37
CA ARG A 36 2.54 -11.91 4.12
C ARG A 36 4.06 -11.96 4.16
N SER A 37 4.68 -11.62 5.29
CA SER A 37 6.09 -11.82 5.52
C SER A 37 6.31 -13.18 6.17
N SER A 38 7.42 -13.82 5.86
CA SER A 38 7.87 -14.97 6.66
C SER A 38 8.12 -14.52 8.09
N THR A 39 7.86 -15.42 9.03
CA THR A 39 8.10 -15.19 10.46
C THR A 39 8.97 -16.32 10.97
N SER A 40 9.87 -16.06 11.92
CA SER A 40 10.73 -17.10 12.49
C SER A 40 9.96 -18.24 13.16
N VAL A 41 8.73 -17.98 13.59
CA VAL A 41 7.84 -18.98 14.20
C VAL A 41 7.26 -19.96 13.16
N ILE A 42 7.09 -19.51 11.91
CA ILE A 42 6.48 -20.30 10.84
C ILE A 42 7.54 -20.55 9.78
N VAL A 43 8.14 -21.74 9.84
CA VAL A 43 9.19 -22.17 8.90
C VAL A 43 8.60 -22.28 7.49
N ASP A 44 9.25 -21.62 6.53
CA ASP A 44 8.97 -21.66 5.08
C ASP A 44 7.54 -21.32 4.64
N LYS A 45 6.70 -20.78 5.52
CA LYS A 45 5.33 -20.35 5.20
C LYS A 45 5.02 -18.96 5.75
N LYS A 46 4.13 -18.26 5.07
CA LYS A 46 3.61 -16.97 5.52
C LYS A 46 2.39 -17.21 6.44
N PRO A 47 2.17 -16.38 7.49
CA PRO A 47 1.03 -16.56 8.39
C PRO A 47 -0.31 -16.70 7.67
N MET A 48 -0.52 -15.91 6.62
CA MET A 48 -1.75 -15.94 5.87
C MET A 48 -1.88 -17.19 4.97
N GLU A 49 -0.77 -17.79 4.54
CA GLU A 49 -0.79 -19.08 3.81
C GLU A 49 -1.17 -20.22 4.74
N VAL A 50 -0.68 -20.19 5.99
CA VAL A 50 -1.09 -21.17 7.02
C VAL A 50 -2.58 -21.04 7.34
N TRP A 51 -3.08 -19.81 7.42
CA TRP A 51 -4.48 -19.54 7.72
C TRP A 51 -5.43 -19.96 6.59
N LEU A 52 -5.07 -19.69 5.33
CA LEU A 52 -5.92 -19.98 4.17
C LEU A 52 -5.70 -21.36 3.57
N GLY A 53 -4.59 -22.04 3.88
CA GLY A 53 -4.21 -23.30 3.25
C GLY A 53 -3.71 -23.17 1.81
N GLU A 54 -3.59 -21.94 1.29
CA GLU A 54 -3.19 -21.65 -0.09
C GLU A 54 -1.94 -20.76 -0.15
N ASN A 55 -1.18 -20.87 -1.25
CA ASN A 55 -0.01 -20.02 -1.48
C ASN A 55 -0.44 -18.58 -1.83
N ILE A 56 0.20 -17.60 -1.20
CA ILE A 56 -0.10 -16.18 -1.40
C ILE A 56 1.05 -15.53 -2.13
N SER A 57 0.77 -15.06 -3.34
CA SER A 57 1.69 -14.25 -4.11
C SER A 57 2.00 -12.94 -3.39
N ILE A 58 3.28 -12.55 -3.42
CA ILE A 58 3.78 -11.27 -2.91
C ILE A 58 4.31 -10.37 -4.04
N ARG A 59 4.13 -10.77 -5.30
CA ARG A 59 4.67 -10.05 -6.48
C ARG A 59 4.07 -8.65 -6.66
N HIS A 60 2.86 -8.45 -6.14
CA HIS A 60 2.14 -7.17 -6.19
C HIS A 60 2.54 -6.22 -5.05
N LEU A 61 3.43 -6.61 -4.14
CA LEU A 61 3.86 -5.71 -3.08
C LEU A 61 4.61 -4.51 -3.65
N ARG A 62 4.33 -3.33 -3.09
CA ARG A 62 4.97 -2.06 -3.42
C ARG A 62 5.40 -1.33 -2.15
N PHE A 63 6.44 -0.52 -2.27
CA PHE A 63 6.92 0.31 -1.17
C PHE A 63 5.88 1.39 -0.85
N PHE A 64 5.56 1.55 0.44
CA PHE A 64 4.67 2.61 0.89
C PHE A 64 5.24 3.98 0.52
N GLY A 65 4.39 4.86 -0.02
CA GLY A 65 4.77 6.18 -0.48
C GLY A 65 5.57 6.22 -1.78
N CYS A 66 5.71 5.09 -2.49
CA CYS A 66 6.36 5.12 -3.80
C CYS A 66 5.55 5.96 -4.79
N GLU A 67 6.26 6.58 -5.73
CA GLU A 67 5.64 7.28 -6.85
C GLU A 67 4.87 6.30 -7.73
N ALA A 68 3.66 6.70 -8.11
CA ALA A 68 2.75 5.94 -8.94
C ALA A 68 2.06 6.85 -9.95
N TYR A 69 1.61 6.28 -11.06
CA TYR A 69 0.89 7.01 -12.10
C TYR A 69 -0.47 6.36 -12.31
N ALA A 70 -1.54 7.13 -12.09
CA ALA A 70 -2.91 6.70 -12.35
C ALA A 70 -3.33 7.13 -13.75
N HIS A 71 -3.90 6.21 -14.53
CA HIS A 71 -4.47 6.53 -15.84
C HIS A 71 -5.82 7.24 -15.66
N VAL A 72 -6.01 8.36 -16.34
CA VAL A 72 -7.28 9.09 -16.34
C VAL A 72 -8.14 8.65 -17.53
N PRO A 73 -9.42 8.26 -17.31
CA PRO A 73 -10.32 7.93 -18.41
C PRO A 73 -10.46 9.08 -19.40
N LYS A 74 -10.50 8.77 -20.70
CA LYS A 74 -10.57 9.77 -21.78
C LYS A 74 -11.77 10.72 -21.64
N GLU A 75 -12.87 10.24 -21.07
CA GLU A 75 -14.09 11.02 -20.80
C GLU A 75 -13.85 12.23 -19.88
N LYS A 76 -12.79 12.19 -19.05
CA LYS A 76 -12.43 13.26 -18.12
C LYS A 76 -11.29 14.14 -18.64
N LEU A 77 -10.83 13.92 -19.87
CA LEU A 77 -9.70 14.63 -20.47
C LEU A 77 -10.18 15.52 -21.61
N THR A 78 -9.70 16.76 -21.63
CA THR A 78 -9.71 17.61 -22.82
C THR A 78 -8.48 17.31 -23.68
N MET A 79 -8.44 17.84 -24.91
CA MET A 79 -7.44 17.50 -25.92
C MET A 79 -5.98 17.75 -25.47
N LEU A 80 -5.77 18.65 -24.51
CA LEU A 80 -4.45 19.05 -24.00
C LEU A 80 -4.13 18.48 -22.60
N ASP A 81 -5.05 17.75 -21.97
CA ASP A 81 -4.84 17.24 -20.62
C ASP A 81 -3.90 16.02 -20.60
N SER A 82 -3.14 15.90 -19.51
CA SER A 82 -2.30 14.72 -19.27
C SER A 82 -3.15 13.46 -19.09
N LYS A 83 -2.78 12.38 -19.78
CA LYS A 83 -3.42 11.05 -19.64
C LYS A 83 -3.12 10.35 -18.31
N VAL A 84 -2.16 10.89 -17.54
CA VAL A 84 -1.70 10.33 -16.29
C VAL A 84 -1.67 11.37 -15.18
N VAL A 85 -2.04 10.95 -13.98
CA VAL A 85 -1.91 11.73 -12.75
C VAL A 85 -0.82 11.12 -11.90
N LYS A 86 0.14 11.94 -11.48
CA LYS A 86 1.18 11.55 -10.52
C LYS A 86 0.55 11.41 -9.15
N CYS A 87 0.75 10.25 -8.53
CA CYS A 87 0.21 9.89 -7.24
C CYS A 87 1.29 9.25 -6.36
N ILE A 88 0.95 9.08 -5.09
CA ILE A 88 1.71 8.26 -4.15
C ILE A 88 0.92 6.99 -3.83
N PHE A 89 1.63 5.87 -3.68
CA PHE A 89 1.05 4.61 -3.24
C PHE A 89 0.77 4.63 -1.74
N ILE A 90 -0.50 4.46 -1.36
CA ILE A 90 -0.94 4.51 0.05
C ILE A 90 -1.60 3.22 0.54
N GLY A 91 -1.75 2.20 -0.30
CA GLY A 91 -2.22 0.88 0.18
C GLY A 91 -2.85 0.00 -0.89
N TYR A 92 -3.46 -1.09 -0.44
CA TYR A 92 -4.14 -2.06 -1.30
C TYR A 92 -5.66 -1.88 -1.19
N GLY A 93 -6.38 -2.05 -2.30
CA GLY A 93 -7.84 -2.03 -2.32
C GLY A 93 -8.44 -3.19 -1.52
N TYR A 94 -9.55 -2.94 -0.83
CA TYR A 94 -10.28 -3.99 -0.12
C TYR A 94 -11.17 -4.76 -1.10
N GLY A 95 -11.08 -6.09 -1.09
CA GLY A 95 -11.91 -6.97 -1.94
C GLY A 95 -11.62 -6.91 -3.44
N VAL A 96 -10.68 -6.08 -3.88
CA VAL A 96 -10.33 -5.88 -5.30
C VAL A 96 -8.83 -6.00 -5.51
N LYS A 97 -8.45 -6.49 -6.70
CA LYS A 97 -7.06 -6.46 -7.16
C LYS A 97 -6.72 -5.05 -7.64
N GLY A 98 -6.49 -4.14 -6.70
CA GLY A 98 -6.20 -2.74 -6.98
C GLY A 98 -5.29 -2.09 -5.95
N TYR A 99 -4.73 -0.95 -6.31
CA TYR A 99 -3.92 -0.11 -5.44
C TYR A 99 -4.71 1.14 -5.04
N LYS A 100 -4.56 1.55 -3.78
CA LYS A 100 -5.03 2.83 -3.27
C LYS A 100 -3.93 3.85 -3.53
N LEU A 101 -4.25 4.84 -4.34
CA LEU A 101 -3.34 5.92 -4.72
C LEU A 101 -3.87 7.23 -4.15
N CYS A 102 -2.96 8.13 -3.77
CA CYS A 102 -3.30 9.47 -3.33
C CYS A 102 -2.67 10.48 -4.29
N ASP A 103 -3.50 11.37 -4.82
CA ASP A 103 -3.01 12.56 -5.51
C ASP A 103 -2.72 13.64 -4.46
N LEU A 104 -1.47 14.13 -4.42
CA LEU A 104 -1.04 15.19 -3.51
C LEU A 104 -1.40 16.59 -4.04
N VAL A 105 -1.63 16.74 -5.34
CA VAL A 105 -1.96 18.02 -5.98
C VAL A 105 -3.44 18.34 -5.79
N ALA A 106 -4.32 17.35 -5.88
CA ALA A 106 -5.76 17.50 -5.65
C ALA A 106 -6.15 17.68 -4.16
N GLN A 107 -5.19 17.66 -3.23
CA GLN A 107 -5.42 17.78 -1.78
C GLN A 107 -5.04 19.15 -1.19
N LYS A 108 -4.88 20.19 -2.03
CA LYS A 108 -4.75 21.58 -1.58
C LYS A 108 -6.10 22.28 -1.45
#